data_AF-A0AAJ2G969-F1
#
_entry.id   AF-A0AAJ2G969-F1
#
_cell.length_a   1.000
_cell.length_b   1.000
_cell.length_c   1.000
_cell.angle_alpha   90.00
_cell.angle_beta   90.00
_cell.angle_gamma   90.00
#
_symmetry.space_group_name_H-M   'P 1'
#
loop_
_entity.id
_entity.type
_entity.pdbx_description
1 polymer ?
#
loop_
_entity_poly.entity_id
_entity_poly.type
_entity_poly.pdbx_seq_one_letter_code
_entity_poly.pdbx_strand_id
1 'polypeptide(L)'
;MKLLFASLITILITPSAYSQNFKAELRKLNGQIEAAYKSHKLTANEYAKLKKERNAIELTIDKALADDILTPDEKNRIHSKIVRSRKRLSKYKTNREIY
;
A
#
# COMPACT_ATOMS: atom_id res chain seq x y z
N MET A 1 -60.80 -13.43 -3.85
CA MET A 1 -59.54 -13.81 -4.55
C MET A 1 -58.60 -12.61 -4.47
N LYS A 2 -57.44 -12.72 -3.80
CA LYS A 2 -56.11 -12.91 -4.44
C LYS A 2 -55.99 -12.02 -5.69
N LEU A 3 -55.09 -11.04 -5.75
CA LEU A 3 -53.64 -11.26 -5.83
C LEU A 3 -52.87 -10.03 -5.34
N LEU A 4 -51.93 -10.28 -4.42
CA LEU A 4 -50.87 -9.36 -3.99
C LEU A 4 -49.81 -9.30 -5.08
N PHE A 5 -49.55 -8.12 -5.65
CA PHE A 5 -48.33 -7.86 -6.44
C PHE A 5 -47.38 -7.00 -5.60
N ALA A 6 -46.69 -7.65 -4.66
CA ALA A 6 -45.53 -7.05 -4.01
C ALA A 6 -44.35 -7.15 -4.99
N SER A 7 -44.04 -6.03 -5.67
CA SER A 7 -42.85 -5.92 -6.51
C SER A 7 -41.60 -5.95 -5.64
N LEU A 8 -40.90 -7.09 -5.65
CA LEU A 8 -39.62 -7.28 -4.97
C LEU A 8 -38.53 -6.63 -5.84
N ILE A 9 -38.22 -5.35 -5.58
CA ILE A 9 -37.07 -4.68 -6.19
C ILE A 9 -35.81 -5.14 -5.43
N THR A 10 -35.14 -6.17 -5.97
CA THR A 10 -33.79 -6.56 -5.54
C THR A 10 -32.79 -5.53 -6.06
N ILE A 11 -32.41 -4.58 -5.20
CA ILE A 11 -31.28 -3.68 -5.45
C ILE A 11 -30.00 -4.52 -5.39
N LEU A 12 -29.46 -4.85 -6.57
CA LEU A 12 -28.12 -5.40 -6.74
C LEU A 12 -27.11 -4.33 -6.31
N ILE A 13 -26.64 -4.40 -5.07
CA ILE A 13 -25.48 -3.64 -4.62
C ILE A 13 -24.26 -4.25 -5.32
N THR A 14 -23.87 -3.71 -6.48
CA THR A 14 -22.60 -4.06 -7.10
C THR A 14 -21.47 -3.59 -6.19
N PRO A 15 -20.59 -4.47 -5.69
CA PRO A 15 -19.41 -4.00 -4.97
C PRO A 15 -18.53 -3.23 -5.95
N SER A 16 -18.37 -1.93 -5.74
CA SER A 16 -17.37 -1.14 -6.43
C SER A 16 -16.00 -1.70 -6.04
N ALA A 17 -15.39 -2.48 -6.93
CA ALA A 17 -14.03 -2.96 -6.76
C ALA A 17 -13.09 -1.74 -6.77
N TYR A 18 -12.75 -1.23 -5.59
CA TYR A 18 -11.69 -0.24 -5.44
C TYR A 18 -10.38 -0.90 -5.90
N SER A 19 -9.94 -0.58 -7.11
CA SER A 19 -8.65 -1.04 -7.60
C SER A 19 -7.54 -0.50 -6.69
N GLN A 20 -6.75 -1.40 -6.10
CA GLN A 20 -5.62 -1.02 -5.24
C GLN A 20 -4.55 -0.31 -6.09
N ASN A 21 -4.37 0.99 -5.86
CA ASN A 21 -3.34 1.78 -6.53
C ASN A 21 -2.02 1.71 -5.75
N PHE A 22 -1.25 0.64 -5.98
CA PHE A 22 0.02 0.41 -5.30
C PHE A 22 1.08 1.49 -5.59
N LYS A 23 1.09 2.09 -6.79
CA LYS A 23 2.01 3.18 -7.13
C LYS A 23 1.72 4.43 -6.27
N ALA A 24 0.44 4.78 -6.09
CA ALA A 24 0.04 5.88 -5.23
C ALA A 24 0.39 5.60 -3.75
N GLU A 25 0.17 4.36 -3.28
CA GLU A 25 0.56 3.96 -1.93
C GLU A 25 2.07 4.03 -1.69
N LEU A 26 2.87 3.58 -2.65
CA LEU A 26 4.33 3.63 -2.59
C LEU A 26 4.84 5.08 -2.60
N ARG A 27 4.24 5.95 -3.42
CA ARG A 27 4.53 7.39 -3.44
C ARG A 27 4.23 8.04 -2.09
N LYS A 28 3.09 7.72 -1.48
CA LYS A 28 2.72 8.20 -0.14
C LYS A 28 3.74 7.75 0.91
N LEU A 29 4.13 6.46 0.89
CA LEU A 29 5.17 5.94 1.78
C LEU A 29 6.50 6.68 1.58
N ASN A 30 6.91 6.92 0.33
CA ASN A 30 8.14 7.65 0.03
C ASN A 30 8.13 9.08 0.62
N GLY A 31 7.02 9.80 0.48
CA GLY A 31 6.87 11.13 1.10
C GLY A 31 7.01 11.09 2.62
N GLN A 32 6.49 10.05 3.28
CA GLN A 32 6.65 9.86 4.73
C GLN A 32 8.10 9.58 5.13
N ILE A 33 8.82 8.77 4.34
CA ILE A 33 10.25 8.48 4.56
C ILE A 33 11.08 9.77 4.43
N GLU A 34 10.84 10.55 3.38
CA GLU A 34 11.56 11.80 3.13
C GLU A 34 11.26 12.84 4.20
N ALA A 35 10.01 12.99 4.63
CA ALA A 35 9.64 13.88 5.71
C ALA A 35 10.28 13.47 7.04
N ALA A 36 10.34 12.16 7.34
CA ALA A 36 10.99 11.66 8.55
C ALA A 36 12.51 11.94 8.54
N TYR A 37 13.18 11.76 7.39
CA TYR A 37 14.60 12.07 7.26
C TYR A 37 14.88 13.57 7.38
N LYS A 38 14.10 14.41 6.70
CA LYS A 38 14.22 15.89 6.78
C LYS A 38 13.96 16.43 8.18
N SER A 39 13.17 15.74 8.99
CA SER A 39 12.91 16.10 10.39
C SER A 39 13.88 15.42 11.37
N HIS A 40 14.99 14.86 10.88
CA HIS A 40 16.01 14.18 11.66
C HIS A 40 15.50 13.00 12.52
N LYS A 41 14.35 12.41 12.13
CA LYS A 41 13.77 11.22 12.78
C LYS A 41 14.33 9.91 12.23
N LEU A 42 15.23 9.99 11.25
CA LEU A 42 15.92 8.87 10.64
C LEU A 42 17.39 9.23 10.49
N THR A 43 18.27 8.27 10.74
CA THR A 43 19.66 8.37 10.30
C THR A 43 19.77 8.26 8.79
N ALA A 44 20.94 8.67 8.24
CA ALA A 44 21.30 8.41 6.86
C ALA A 44 21.25 6.91 6.51
N ASN A 45 21.68 6.04 7.43
CA ASN A 45 21.67 4.59 7.22
C ASN A 45 20.25 4.00 7.18
N GLU A 46 19.37 4.43 8.08
CA GLU A 46 17.97 4.01 8.09
C GLU A 46 17.21 4.53 6.87
N TYR A 47 17.46 5.79 6.49
CA TYR A 47 16.93 6.37 5.27
C TYR A 47 17.36 5.56 4.04
N ALA A 48 18.65 5.26 3.89
CA ALA A 48 19.16 4.47 2.78
C ALA A 48 18.54 3.06 2.73
N LYS A 49 18.37 2.40 3.89
CA LYS A 49 17.67 1.11 3.98
C LYS A 49 16.22 1.21 3.49
N LEU A 50 15.48 2.21 3.94
CA LEU A 50 14.08 2.43 3.52
C LEU A 50 13.97 2.75 2.02
N LYS A 51 14.90 3.54 1.46
CA LYS A 51 14.95 3.81 0.01
C LYS A 51 15.23 2.55 -0.80
N LYS A 52 16.13 1.68 -0.33
CA LYS A 52 16.39 0.37 -0.95
C LYS A 52 15.15 -0.51 -0.93
N GLU A 53 14.42 -0.57 0.18
CA GLU A 53 13.15 -1.30 0.25
C GLU A 53 12.11 -0.75 -0.72
N ARG A 54 11.95 0.57 -0.77
CA ARG A 54 11.04 1.25 -1.70
C ARG A 54 11.33 0.87 -3.15
N ASN A 55 12.60 0.86 -3.55
CA ASN A 55 12.99 0.49 -4.92
C ASN A 55 12.69 -0.99 -5.22
N ALA A 56 12.90 -1.88 -4.25
CA ALA A 56 12.53 -3.30 -4.40
C ALA A 56 11.01 -3.49 -4.52
N ILE A 57 10.21 -2.67 -3.84
CA ILE A 57 8.74 -2.68 -3.97
C ILE A 57 8.32 -2.18 -5.34
N GLU A 58 8.90 -1.07 -5.82
CA GLU A 58 8.62 -0.54 -7.16
C GLU A 58 8.91 -1.59 -8.23
N LEU A 59 10.08 -2.24 -8.19
CA LEU A 59 10.41 -3.32 -9.10
C LEU A 59 9.40 -4.48 -9.04
N THR A 60 8.86 -4.78 -7.85
CA THR A 60 7.83 -5.81 -7.69
C THR A 60 6.53 -5.38 -8.37
N ILE A 61 6.14 -4.11 -8.22
CA ILE A 61 4.94 -3.53 -8.85
C ILE A 61 5.10 -3.55 -10.38
N ASP A 62 6.23 -3.09 -10.89
CA ASP A 62 6.46 -3.01 -12.33
C ASP A 62 6.49 -4.40 -12.98
N LYS A 63 7.04 -5.40 -12.29
CA LYS A 63 6.99 -6.80 -12.74
C LYS A 63 5.56 -7.36 -12.77
N ALA A 64 4.77 -7.08 -11.73
CA ALA A 64 3.38 -7.54 -11.65
C ALA A 64 2.43 -6.79 -12.60
N LEU A 65 2.85 -5.65 -13.14
CA LEU A 65 2.11 -4.88 -14.14
C LEU A 65 2.60 -5.17 -15.57
N ALA A 66 3.55 -6.07 -15.77
CA ALA A 66 4.17 -6.29 -17.06
C ALA A 66 3.22 -6.94 -18.09
N ASP A 67 2.24 -7.70 -17.62
CA ASP A 67 1.23 -8.39 -18.42
C ASP A 67 -0.18 -7.76 -18.30
N ASP A 68 -0.26 -6.56 -17.70
CA ASP A 68 -1.51 -5.84 -17.39
C ASP A 68 -2.51 -6.61 -16.51
N ILE A 69 -2.11 -7.72 -15.87
CA ILE A 69 -2.97 -8.55 -15.02
C ILE A 69 -2.36 -8.67 -13.62
N LEU A 70 -2.94 -7.96 -12.64
CA LEU A 70 -2.55 -8.16 -11.25
C LEU A 70 -3.33 -9.32 -10.60
N THR A 71 -2.65 -10.44 -10.38
CA THR A 71 -3.21 -11.59 -9.67
C THR A 71 -3.43 -11.29 -8.18
N PRO A 72 -4.33 -12.02 -7.49
CA PRO A 72 -4.51 -11.88 -6.05
C PRO A 72 -3.22 -12.11 -5.24
N ASP A 73 -2.38 -13.06 -5.65
CA ASP A 73 -1.10 -13.32 -4.98
C ASP A 73 -0.15 -12.13 -5.10
N GLU A 74 -0.03 -11.54 -6.30
CA GLU A 74 0.82 -10.37 -6.52
C GLU A 74 0.32 -9.14 -5.73
N LYS A 75 -0.99 -8.92 -5.70
CA LYS A 75 -1.62 -7.89 -4.85
C LYS A 75 -1.20 -8.07 -3.40
N ASN A 76 -1.36 -9.28 -2.87
CA ASN A 76 -1.02 -9.61 -1.49
C ASN A 76 0.48 -9.46 -1.21
N ARG A 77 1.33 -9.86 -2.16
CA ARG A 77 2.78 -9.77 -2.06
C ARG A 77 3.25 -8.32 -2.04
N ILE A 78 2.74 -7.48 -2.94
CA ILE A 78 3.03 -6.04 -2.99
C ILE A 78 2.54 -5.37 -1.70
N HIS A 79 1.28 -5.61 -1.32
CA HIS A 79 0.68 -5.07 -0.11
C HIS A 79 1.52 -5.42 1.14
N SER A 80 1.89 -6.68 1.30
CA SER A 80 2.69 -7.16 2.43
C SER A 80 4.08 -6.51 2.48
N LYS A 81 4.69 -6.20 1.34
CA LYS A 81 5.97 -5.47 1.31
C LYS A 81 5.80 -4.02 1.75
N ILE A 82 4.75 -3.34 1.28
CA ILE A 82 4.42 -1.96 1.68
C ILE A 82 4.15 -1.89 3.19
N VAL A 83 3.33 -2.81 3.73
CA VAL A 83 3.02 -2.87 5.17
C VAL A 83 4.28 -3.09 6.00
N ARG A 84 5.17 -4.00 5.59
CA ARG A 84 6.45 -4.24 6.29
C ARG A 84 7.33 -2.99 6.30
N SER A 85 7.45 -2.30 5.17
CA SER A 85 8.26 -1.08 5.09
C SER A 85 7.65 0.06 5.94
N ARG A 86 6.31 0.20 5.97
CA ARG A 86 5.61 1.11 6.88
C ARG A 86 5.89 0.79 8.36
N LYS A 87 5.85 -0.49 8.73
CA LYS A 87 6.17 -0.94 10.10
C LYS A 87 7.62 -0.61 10.47
N ARG A 88 8.56 -0.82 9.54
CA ARG A 88 9.97 -0.46 9.74
C ARG A 88 10.17 1.04 9.90
N LEU A 89 9.56 1.87 9.05
CA LEU A 89 9.56 3.33 9.20
C LEU A 89 9.02 3.73 10.58
N SER A 90 7.91 3.13 11.02
CA SER A 90 7.36 3.42 12.34
C SER A 90 8.35 3.10 13.46
N LYS A 91 9.04 1.95 13.37
CA LYS A 91 10.06 1.55 14.34
C LYS A 91 11.22 2.55 14.40
N TYR A 92 11.74 2.96 13.24
CA TYR A 92 12.85 3.92 13.17
C TYR A 92 12.47 5.29 13.74
N LYS A 93 11.29 5.82 13.41
CA LYS A 93 10.80 7.09 13.98
C LYS A 93 10.68 7.10 15.51
N THR A 94 10.45 5.93 16.12
CA THR A 94 10.28 5.78 17.56
C THR A 94 11.52 5.25 18.26
N ASN A 95 12.59 4.95 17.51
CA ASN A 95 13.81 4.44 18.11
C ASN A 95 14.42 5.57 18.93
N ARG A 96 14.57 5.38 20.23
CA ARG A 96 15.19 6.35 21.17
C ARG A 96 16.71 6.43 21.03
N GLU A 97 17.26 5.92 19.93
CA GLU A 97 18.60 6.28 19.50
C GLU A 97 18.53 7.76 19.14
N ILE A 98 18.71 8.60 20.16
CA ILE A 98 18.87 10.04 20.01
C ILE A 98 20.08 10.23 19.11
N TYR A 99 19.88 10.90 17.98
CA TYR A 99 20.93 11.36 17.09
C TYR A 99 21.02 12.89 17.22
#